data_AF-A0ABD2JB45-F1
#
_entry.id   AF-A0ABD2JB45-F1
#
_cell.length_a   1.000
_cell.length_b   1.000
_cell.length_c   1.000
_cell.angle_alpha   90.00
_cell.angle_beta   90.00
_cell.angle_gamma   90.00
#
_symmetry.space_group_name_H-M   'P 1'
#
loop_
_entity.id
_entity.type
_entity.pdbx_description
1 polymer ?
#
loop_
_entity_poly.entity_id
_entity_poly.type
_entity_poly.pdbx_seq_one_letter_code
_entity_poly.pdbx_strand_id
1 'polypeptide(L)'
;MRPIEEDTDELASDFDDDPVDEQQQHDQNEQQQHDGDGEDVAAKADGGTTTVCRRAEQPPPPQYGSVASKQQQQQQQQKSRPGFREKHFKNEAPLLEQYFDLNDGQHVVLFNFFTAVFFLVVMAAWAQDFYLYGNPFYHLWLIAWNFHQLPQTLLIWSIMFCSTILCPFFGIFLWQNLAPPEATTVWPRVLLTMGYIVYQLAFFYYSVRAIFWLNLQGACSFIITCENTRIAMKIHSFFRESLANYGTVQRSEKSGENESSEGPCLDQFIYFMFCPTFIYRDEYPQSPTRSWRKIGRHLVGCLASMYFVSLCFSQWIIPHFSALSYPEDIRMHLLLATIFPSIIPGSIALFLGIFYGLLHSWLSMFAEALRFGDRRFYANWWSSRNMAEYYRNWNLVVHDWLYAYIYRDISMLLGMRWGPAVSQCLVFFLSAFFHEYWFAVSLRMFYPAIFTLYFIFGGIFFLISRMIKRKYVWNTLMWWNLLIGTGIFVVGYASEWYARQRCAQVYQNVLVDTLVPRSWACHRIS
;
A
#
# COMPACT_ATOMS: atom_id res chain seq x y z
N MET A 1 -63.52 6.78 -4.42
CA MET A 1 -62.37 7.71 -4.34
C MET A 1 -61.86 7.70 -2.91
N ARG A 2 -60.87 6.86 -2.65
CA ARG A 2 -60.07 6.72 -1.43
C ARG A 2 -58.65 6.35 -1.90
N PRO A 3 -57.58 6.93 -1.34
CA PRO A 3 -56.22 6.61 -1.75
C PRO A 3 -55.72 5.35 -1.04
N ILE A 4 -54.84 4.63 -1.72
CA ILE A 4 -54.07 3.47 -1.21
C ILE A 4 -52.66 4.01 -0.94
N GLU A 5 -52.22 3.91 0.31
CA GLU A 5 -50.81 3.95 0.71
C GLU A 5 -50.14 2.66 0.24
N GLU A 6 -48.95 2.74 -0.35
CA GLU A 6 -48.09 1.57 -0.55
C GLU A 6 -46.62 1.93 -0.33
N ASP A 7 -45.97 1.05 0.41
CA ASP A 7 -44.69 1.13 1.11
C ASP A 7 -43.48 1.60 0.31
N THR A 8 -42.71 2.51 0.90
CA THR A 8 -41.29 2.75 0.58
C THR A 8 -40.48 2.81 1.87
N ASP A 9 -40.27 1.67 2.52
CA ASP A 9 -39.31 1.53 3.63
C ASP A 9 -38.72 0.11 3.63
N GLU A 10 -37.89 -0.23 2.63
CA GLU A 10 -37.10 -1.47 2.63
C GLU A 10 -35.77 -1.32 1.88
N LEU A 11 -35.00 -0.27 2.19
CA LEU A 11 -33.74 0.05 1.48
C LEU A 11 -32.55 0.41 2.37
N ALA A 12 -32.56 0.08 3.67
CA ALA A 12 -31.51 0.52 4.59
C ALA A 12 -31.02 -0.45 5.69
N SER A 13 -31.46 -1.71 5.78
CA SER A 13 -31.14 -2.55 6.96
C SER A 13 -30.23 -3.78 6.76
N ASP A 14 -29.87 -4.19 5.55
CA ASP A 14 -29.15 -5.47 5.34
C ASP A 14 -27.61 -5.36 5.24
N PHE A 15 -26.98 -4.58 6.11
CA PHE A 15 -25.50 -4.51 6.20
C PHE A 15 -24.91 -4.96 7.54
N ASP A 16 -25.74 -5.39 8.49
CA ASP A 16 -25.30 -5.96 9.76
C ASP A 16 -26.07 -7.25 10.01
N ASP A 17 -25.44 -8.39 9.66
CA ASP A 17 -25.39 -9.60 10.47
C ASP A 17 -24.77 -10.74 9.66
N ASP A 18 -23.63 -11.26 10.13
CA ASP A 18 -23.32 -12.68 10.05
C ASP A 18 -22.23 -13.04 11.09
N PRO A 19 -22.34 -14.19 11.78
CA PRO A 19 -21.67 -14.43 13.05
C PRO A 19 -20.25 -14.98 12.90
N VAL A 20 -19.38 -14.59 13.84
CA VAL A 20 -17.98 -15.05 13.97
C VAL A 20 -17.89 -16.14 15.04
N ASP A 21 -17.40 -17.31 14.62
CA ASP A 21 -16.63 -18.34 15.34
C ASP A 21 -16.75 -18.41 16.88
N GLU A 22 -17.72 -19.19 17.37
CA GLU A 22 -17.92 -19.52 18.79
C GLU A 22 -16.99 -20.64 19.33
N GLN A 23 -16.06 -21.16 18.54
CA GLN A 23 -15.31 -22.39 18.89
C GLN A 23 -13.87 -22.18 19.40
N GLN A 24 -13.40 -20.94 19.55
CA GLN A 24 -12.04 -20.65 20.07
C GLN A 24 -12.01 -20.08 21.50
N GLN A 25 -13.17 -19.81 22.12
CA GLN A 25 -13.24 -19.25 23.47
C GLN A 25 -13.25 -20.30 24.59
N HIS A 26 -13.43 -21.59 24.29
CA HIS A 26 -13.62 -22.60 25.33
C HIS A 26 -12.31 -23.16 25.91
N ASP A 27 -11.17 -23.02 25.21
CA ASP A 27 -9.89 -23.64 25.61
C ASP A 27 -8.94 -22.72 26.41
N GLN A 28 -9.29 -21.45 26.64
CA GLN A 28 -8.43 -20.50 27.36
C GLN A 28 -8.72 -20.39 28.87
N ASN A 29 -9.79 -20.99 29.37
CA ASN A 29 -10.25 -20.81 30.75
C ASN A 29 -9.65 -21.79 31.78
N GLU A 30 -8.78 -22.73 31.40
CA GLU A 30 -8.28 -23.77 32.33
C GLU A 30 -6.81 -23.62 32.80
N GLN A 31 -6.12 -22.51 32.54
CA GLN A 31 -4.66 -22.42 32.82
C GLN A 31 -4.16 -21.33 33.77
N GLN A 32 -5.01 -20.67 34.57
CA GLN A 32 -4.51 -19.69 35.56
C GLN A 32 -5.13 -19.86 36.96
N GLN A 33 -4.60 -20.84 37.69
CA GLN A 33 -4.70 -20.94 39.15
C GLN A 33 -3.40 -21.54 39.71
N HIS A 34 -2.42 -20.70 40.10
CA HIS A 34 -1.55 -20.91 41.28
C HIS A 34 -0.54 -19.76 41.50
N ASP A 35 -0.42 -19.36 42.78
CA ASP A 35 0.70 -18.70 43.52
C ASP A 35 1.05 -17.22 43.19
N GLY A 36 1.42 -16.32 44.12
CA GLY A 36 1.76 -16.36 45.56
C GLY A 36 2.55 -15.07 45.93
N ASP A 37 2.47 -14.63 47.19
CA ASP A 37 2.80 -13.29 47.78
C ASP A 37 4.29 -12.81 47.79
N GLY A 38 4.53 -11.49 48.00
CA GLY A 38 5.83 -10.91 48.41
C GLY A 38 5.92 -9.36 48.48
N GLU A 39 6.56 -8.83 49.55
CA GLU A 39 6.52 -7.46 50.15
C GLU A 39 7.36 -6.31 49.50
N ASP A 40 6.99 -5.06 49.88
CA ASP A 40 7.57 -3.73 49.56
C ASP A 40 8.86 -3.36 50.33
N VAL A 41 9.77 -2.57 49.70
CA VAL A 41 10.65 -1.59 50.38
C VAL A 41 10.96 -0.38 49.47
N ALA A 42 10.86 0.84 50.02
CA ALA A 42 11.04 2.14 49.36
C ALA A 42 12.44 2.77 49.55
N ALA A 43 12.88 3.63 48.61
CA ALA A 43 13.92 4.64 48.81
C ALA A 43 13.77 5.83 47.81
N LYS A 44 14.29 7.01 48.20
CA LYS A 44 13.88 8.37 47.79
C LYS A 44 15.06 9.19 47.21
N ALA A 45 14.75 10.14 46.30
CA ALA A 45 15.47 11.38 45.88
C ALA A 45 16.78 11.25 45.04
N ASP A 46 17.20 12.20 44.18
CA ASP A 46 16.93 13.64 44.07
C ASP A 46 17.25 14.20 42.65
N GLY A 47 16.95 15.49 42.43
CA GLY A 47 16.76 16.17 41.13
C GLY A 47 17.97 16.63 40.29
N GLY A 48 17.70 16.97 39.01
CA GLY A 48 18.65 17.57 38.06
C GLY A 48 18.02 17.91 36.70
N THR A 49 17.91 19.20 36.37
CA THR A 49 17.17 19.78 35.23
C THR A 49 17.88 19.62 33.88
N THR A 50 17.26 18.91 32.94
CA THR A 50 17.51 19.02 31.48
C THR A 50 16.30 18.41 30.77
N THR A 51 15.68 19.11 29.80
CA THR A 51 14.50 18.62 29.07
C THR A 51 14.93 17.52 28.09
N VAL A 52 15.11 16.33 28.64
CA VAL A 52 15.35 15.07 27.94
C VAL A 52 13.99 14.42 27.73
N CYS A 53 13.69 13.98 26.50
CA CYS A 53 12.58 13.08 26.24
C CYS A 53 12.70 11.88 27.18
N ARG A 54 11.81 11.78 28.19
CA ARG A 54 11.77 10.63 29.08
C ARG A 54 11.36 9.43 28.24
N ARG A 55 12.32 8.56 27.93
CA ARG A 55 12.00 7.17 27.60
C ARG A 55 11.27 6.62 28.82
N ALA A 56 10.00 6.29 28.68
CA ALA A 56 9.25 5.63 29.74
C ALA A 56 10.10 4.46 30.27
N GLU A 57 10.50 4.54 31.54
CA GLU A 57 10.97 3.37 32.26
C GLU A 57 9.85 2.33 32.23
N GLN A 58 10.22 1.07 32.08
CA GLN A 58 9.28 -0.04 32.07
C GLN A 58 8.39 0.07 33.32
N PRO A 59 7.05 0.01 33.18
CA PRO A 59 6.20 -0.02 34.35
C PRO A 59 6.57 -1.27 35.18
N PRO A 60 6.50 -1.19 36.52
CA PRO A 60 6.58 -2.38 37.36
C PRO A 60 5.48 -3.37 36.92
N PRO A 61 5.67 -4.69 37.13
CA PRO A 61 4.74 -5.69 36.66
C PRO A 61 3.32 -5.37 37.13
N PRO A 62 2.30 -5.59 36.29
CA PRO A 62 0.95 -5.11 36.55
C PRO A 62 0.35 -5.77 37.78
N GLN A 63 -0.09 -4.97 38.76
CA GLN A 63 -1.07 -5.41 39.74
C GLN A 63 -2.36 -5.76 39.01
N TYR A 64 -2.65 -7.05 38.94
CA TYR A 64 -3.88 -7.62 38.39
C TYR A 64 -5.09 -7.07 39.14
N GLY A 65 -5.81 -6.11 38.54
CA GLY A 65 -7.07 -5.62 39.10
C GLY A 65 -7.67 -4.37 38.46
N SER A 66 -6.87 -3.46 37.88
CA SER A 66 -7.36 -2.13 37.44
C SER A 66 -7.32 -1.86 35.92
N VAL A 67 -6.74 -2.76 35.12
CA VAL A 67 -6.64 -2.59 33.65
C VAL A 67 -7.93 -3.05 32.94
N ALA A 68 -8.62 -4.06 33.49
CA ALA A 68 -9.87 -4.57 32.94
C ALA A 68 -11.00 -3.51 32.97
N SER A 69 -11.02 -2.65 33.99
CA SER A 69 -12.07 -1.63 34.15
C SER A 69 -11.90 -0.44 33.20
N LYS A 70 -10.66 -0.03 32.89
CA LYS A 70 -10.41 1.02 31.89
C LYS A 70 -10.66 0.56 30.45
N GLN A 71 -10.31 -0.70 30.12
CA GLN A 71 -10.62 -1.27 28.80
C GLN A 71 -12.12 -1.50 28.60
N GLN A 72 -12.86 -1.90 29.65
CA GLN A 72 -14.32 -2.01 29.59
C GLN A 72 -15.03 -0.64 29.52
N GLN A 73 -14.50 0.41 30.18
CA GLN A 73 -15.07 1.76 30.07
C GLN A 73 -14.84 2.40 28.69
N GLN A 74 -13.68 2.18 28.06
CA GLN A 74 -13.47 2.63 26.67
C GLN A 74 -14.33 1.86 25.66
N GLN A 75 -14.57 0.55 25.86
CA GLN A 75 -15.48 -0.22 25.01
C GLN A 75 -16.96 0.17 25.19
N GLN A 76 -17.37 0.65 26.37
CA GLN A 76 -18.75 1.08 26.60
C GLN A 76 -19.08 2.48 26.03
N GLN A 77 -18.10 3.39 25.91
CA GLN A 77 -18.33 4.70 25.28
C GLN A 77 -18.38 4.66 23.74
N GLN A 78 -17.96 3.56 23.10
CA GLN A 78 -17.85 3.49 21.64
C GLN A 78 -19.12 2.98 20.94
N LYS A 79 -20.17 2.62 21.68
CA LYS A 79 -21.43 2.05 21.15
C LYS A 79 -22.45 3.07 20.61
N SER A 80 -22.15 4.38 20.58
CA SER A 80 -23.18 5.42 20.33
C SER A 80 -22.94 6.36 19.13
N ARG A 81 -22.27 5.91 18.07
CA ARG A 81 -22.29 6.58 16.74
C ARG A 81 -22.41 5.50 15.66
N PRO A 82 -23.14 5.73 14.54
CA PRO A 82 -23.17 4.77 13.44
C PRO A 82 -21.73 4.57 12.95
N GLY A 83 -21.14 3.42 13.32
CA GLY A 83 -19.73 3.36 13.64
C GLY A 83 -18.87 2.98 12.45
N PHE A 84 -18.24 3.97 11.79
CA PHE A 84 -17.13 3.68 10.90
C PHE A 84 -16.05 2.90 11.65
N ARG A 85 -15.56 1.80 11.07
CA ARG A 85 -14.58 0.93 11.72
C ARG A 85 -13.23 1.63 11.83
N GLU A 86 -12.69 1.69 13.04
CA GLU A 86 -11.33 2.20 13.26
C GLU A 86 -10.31 1.05 13.24
N LYS A 87 -9.09 1.37 12.77
CA LYS A 87 -7.98 0.41 12.78
C LYS A 87 -7.38 0.33 14.18
N HIS A 88 -7.44 -0.86 14.77
CA HIS A 88 -6.73 -1.22 16.00
C HIS A 88 -5.52 -2.08 15.64
N PHE A 89 -4.33 -1.61 15.99
CA PHE A 89 -3.08 -2.32 15.76
C PHE A 89 -2.94 -3.44 16.78
N LYS A 90 -2.67 -4.66 16.31
CA LYS A 90 -2.44 -5.85 17.14
C LYS A 90 -1.08 -6.44 16.83
N ASN A 91 -0.48 -7.14 17.79
CA ASN A 91 0.77 -7.87 17.53
C ASN A 91 0.44 -9.19 16.83
N GLU A 92 0.61 -9.24 15.52
CA GLU A 92 0.25 -10.39 14.67
C GLU A 92 1.36 -10.64 13.63
N ALA A 93 1.68 -11.92 13.39
CA ALA A 93 2.62 -12.31 12.33
C ALA A 93 1.98 -12.21 10.94
N PRO A 94 2.76 -12.04 9.85
CA PRO A 94 2.23 -12.05 8.49
C PRO A 94 1.47 -13.34 8.20
N LEU A 95 0.34 -13.23 7.50
CA LEU A 95 -0.55 -14.37 7.23
C LEU A 95 0.19 -15.55 6.57
N LEU A 96 1.09 -15.29 5.61
CA LEU A 96 1.82 -16.35 4.92
C LEU A 96 2.80 -17.09 5.84
N GLU A 97 3.40 -16.41 6.82
CA GLU A 97 4.22 -17.06 7.85
C GLU A 97 3.37 -17.99 8.71
N GLN A 98 2.17 -17.53 9.11
CA GLN A 98 1.22 -18.37 9.84
C GLN A 98 0.84 -19.62 9.03
N TYR A 99 0.61 -19.50 7.72
CA TYR A 99 0.34 -20.67 6.87
C TYR A 99 1.52 -21.63 6.73
N PHE A 100 2.76 -21.13 6.76
CA PHE A 100 3.95 -21.98 6.74
C PHE A 100 4.19 -22.69 8.06
N ASP A 101 3.83 -22.06 9.18
CA ASP A 101 4.06 -22.60 10.53
C ASP A 101 2.91 -23.50 11.04
N LEU A 102 1.64 -23.22 10.69
CA LEU A 102 0.45 -23.90 11.25
C LEU A 102 0.00 -25.16 10.50
N ASN A 103 0.27 -25.29 9.19
CA ASN A 103 -0.35 -26.32 8.33
C ASN A 103 0.61 -27.48 7.98
N ASP A 104 1.49 -27.89 8.91
CA ASP A 104 2.38 -29.06 8.78
C ASP A 104 3.19 -29.12 7.46
N GLY A 105 3.59 -27.97 6.92
CA GLY A 105 4.41 -27.90 5.72
C GLY A 105 3.70 -28.20 4.38
N GLN A 106 2.39 -28.42 4.35
CA GLN A 106 1.67 -28.69 3.08
C GLN A 106 1.82 -27.52 2.08
N HIS A 107 1.80 -26.28 2.56
CA HIS A 107 2.00 -25.10 1.73
C HIS A 107 3.48 -24.79 1.44
N VAL A 108 4.41 -25.42 2.16
CA VAL A 108 5.85 -25.33 1.87
C VAL A 108 6.18 -26.02 0.55
N VAL A 109 5.38 -27.00 0.12
CA VAL A 109 5.52 -27.63 -1.21
C VAL A 109 5.40 -26.59 -2.33
N LEU A 110 4.43 -25.67 -2.23
CA LEU A 110 4.26 -24.61 -3.24
C LEU A 110 5.45 -23.65 -3.25
N PHE A 111 5.94 -23.27 -2.06
CA PHE A 111 7.13 -22.44 -1.93
C PHE A 111 8.38 -23.12 -2.54
N ASN A 112 8.57 -24.41 -2.25
CA ASN A 112 9.68 -25.20 -2.79
C ASN A 112 9.55 -25.38 -4.30
N PHE A 113 8.33 -25.56 -4.83
CA PHE A 113 8.07 -25.63 -6.26
C PHE A 113 8.50 -24.34 -6.98
N PHE A 114 8.04 -23.17 -6.51
CA PHE A 114 8.45 -21.89 -7.11
C PHE A 114 9.96 -21.63 -6.97
N THR A 115 10.55 -22.05 -5.85
CA THR A 115 12.00 -21.98 -5.63
C THR A 115 12.76 -22.86 -6.63
N ALA A 116 12.29 -24.08 -6.89
CA ALA A 116 12.87 -24.97 -7.88
C ALA A 116 12.74 -24.39 -9.30
N VAL A 117 11.56 -23.88 -9.67
CA VAL A 117 11.35 -23.19 -10.95
C VAL A 117 12.31 -22.01 -11.10
N PHE A 118 12.48 -21.20 -10.05
CA PHE A 118 13.44 -20.09 -10.06
C PHE A 118 14.87 -20.57 -10.36
N PHE A 119 15.37 -21.59 -9.66
CA PHE A 119 16.70 -22.13 -9.93
C PHE A 119 16.85 -22.69 -11.35
N LEU A 120 15.81 -23.37 -11.87
CA LEU A 120 15.82 -23.87 -13.25
C LEU A 120 15.87 -22.74 -14.28
N VAL A 121 15.12 -21.65 -14.07
CA VAL A 121 15.15 -20.47 -14.95
C VAL A 121 16.51 -19.77 -14.89
N VAL A 122 17.11 -19.67 -13.70
CA VAL A 122 18.48 -19.13 -13.54
C VAL A 122 19.50 -19.99 -14.28
N MET A 123 19.44 -21.31 -14.12
CA MET A 123 20.31 -22.24 -14.84
C MET A 123 20.14 -22.13 -16.36
N ALA A 124 18.91 -22.03 -16.84
CA ALA A 124 18.62 -21.84 -18.26
C ALA A 124 19.22 -20.52 -18.78
N ALA A 125 19.06 -19.41 -18.04
CA ALA A 125 19.64 -18.12 -18.39
C ALA A 125 21.18 -18.18 -18.44
N TRP A 126 21.83 -18.81 -17.45
CA TRP A 126 23.29 -18.99 -17.45
C TRP A 126 23.77 -19.83 -18.62
N ALA A 127 23.08 -20.93 -18.92
CA ALA A 127 23.44 -21.80 -20.04
C ALA A 127 23.31 -21.06 -21.38
N GLN A 128 22.21 -20.33 -21.58
CA GLN A 128 21.98 -19.56 -22.80
C GLN A 128 22.99 -18.43 -22.97
N ASP A 129 23.26 -17.68 -21.89
CA ASP A 129 24.22 -16.57 -21.94
C ASP A 129 25.66 -17.04 -22.15
N PHE A 130 26.04 -18.15 -21.51
CA PHE A 130 27.34 -18.77 -21.72
C PHE A 130 27.51 -19.24 -23.16
N TYR A 131 26.48 -19.87 -23.73
CA TYR A 131 26.51 -20.36 -25.11
C TYR A 131 26.58 -19.22 -26.15
N LEU A 132 25.82 -18.13 -25.95
CA LEU A 132 25.72 -17.03 -26.91
C LEU A 132 26.83 -15.98 -26.79
N TYR A 133 27.23 -15.64 -25.56
CA TYR A 133 28.11 -14.49 -25.28
C TYR A 133 29.41 -14.88 -24.57
N GLY A 134 29.60 -16.14 -24.17
CA GLY A 134 30.75 -16.60 -23.40
C GLY A 134 30.78 -16.11 -21.95
N ASN A 135 29.75 -15.40 -21.48
CA ASN A 135 29.63 -14.88 -20.12
C ASN A 135 28.26 -15.27 -19.53
N PRO A 136 28.18 -16.07 -18.45
CA PRO A 136 26.91 -16.54 -17.89
C PRO A 136 26.06 -15.44 -17.23
N PHE A 137 26.60 -14.23 -17.05
CA PHE A 137 25.94 -13.11 -16.39
C PHE A 137 25.50 -12.00 -17.34
N TYR A 138 25.47 -12.26 -18.65
CA TYR A 138 25.13 -11.23 -19.65
C TYR A 138 23.75 -10.60 -19.41
N HIS A 139 22.75 -11.40 -19.03
CA HIS A 139 21.38 -10.96 -18.72
C HIS A 139 21.28 -9.94 -17.57
N LEU A 140 22.31 -9.79 -16.72
CA LEU A 140 22.34 -8.78 -15.66
C LEU A 140 22.43 -7.35 -16.19
N TRP A 141 22.72 -7.17 -17.49
CA TRP A 141 22.72 -5.85 -18.13
C TRP A 141 21.41 -5.09 -17.88
N LEU A 142 20.26 -5.78 -17.83
CA LEU A 142 18.95 -5.15 -17.66
C LEU A 142 18.82 -4.52 -16.26
N ILE A 143 19.34 -5.18 -15.23
CA ILE A 143 19.39 -4.64 -13.87
C ILE A 143 20.37 -3.48 -13.82
N ALA A 144 21.58 -3.66 -14.37
CA ALA A 144 22.61 -2.63 -14.39
C ALA A 144 22.16 -1.37 -15.14
N TRP A 145 21.43 -1.54 -16.24
CA TRP A 145 20.77 -0.46 -16.98
C TRP A 145 19.78 0.23 -16.03
N ASN A 146 18.73 -0.47 -15.59
CA ASN A 146 17.66 0.11 -14.76
C ASN A 146 18.13 0.88 -13.51
N PHE A 147 19.22 0.45 -12.88
CA PHE A 147 19.77 1.05 -11.66
C PHE A 147 21.02 1.93 -11.89
N HIS A 148 21.36 2.24 -13.13
CA HIS A 148 22.56 3.04 -13.46
C HIS A 148 22.61 4.40 -12.73
N GLN A 149 21.44 5.01 -12.51
CA GLN A 149 21.31 6.33 -11.86
C GLN A 149 20.80 6.24 -10.41
N LEU A 150 21.08 5.14 -9.72
CA LEU A 150 20.68 4.94 -8.32
C LEU A 150 21.19 6.05 -7.37
N PRO A 151 22.45 6.54 -7.47
CA PRO A 151 22.91 7.63 -6.59
C PRO A 151 22.08 8.91 -6.75
N GLN A 152 21.71 9.28 -7.98
CA GLN A 152 20.86 10.43 -8.26
C GLN A 152 19.45 10.21 -7.70
N THR A 153 18.90 9.00 -7.84
CA THR A 153 17.61 8.61 -7.24
C THR A 153 17.64 8.76 -5.72
N LEU A 154 18.69 8.28 -5.05
CA LEU A 154 18.84 8.40 -3.59
C LEU A 154 18.94 9.87 -3.16
N LEU A 155 19.65 10.71 -3.90
CA LEU A 155 19.73 12.15 -3.61
C LEU A 155 18.36 12.83 -3.70
N ILE A 156 17.59 12.56 -4.76
CA ILE A 156 16.22 13.11 -4.91
C ILE A 156 15.35 12.63 -3.76
N TRP A 157 15.40 11.34 -3.43
CA TRP A 157 14.67 10.79 -2.30
C TRP A 157 15.04 11.43 -0.97
N SER A 158 16.33 11.68 -0.72
CA SER A 158 16.78 12.38 0.49
C SER A 158 16.25 13.81 0.55
N ILE A 159 16.23 14.54 -0.56
CA ILE A 159 15.65 15.88 -0.63
C ILE A 159 14.13 15.82 -0.35
N MET A 160 13.42 14.88 -0.97
CA MET A 160 12.01 14.65 -0.72
C MET A 160 11.76 14.38 0.77
N PHE A 161 12.50 13.45 1.37
CA PHE A 161 12.38 13.08 2.78
C PHE A 161 12.69 14.26 3.71
N CYS A 162 13.79 14.98 3.50
CA CYS A 162 14.15 16.16 4.29
C CYS A 162 13.07 17.25 4.20
N SER A 163 12.45 17.45 3.03
CA SER A 163 11.36 18.41 2.88
C SER A 163 10.16 18.10 3.79
N THR A 164 9.92 16.82 4.10
CA THR A 164 8.81 16.40 4.98
C THR A 164 9.05 16.79 6.44
N ILE A 165 10.32 16.81 6.86
CA ILE A 165 10.67 17.26 8.20
C ILE A 165 10.57 18.79 8.23
N LEU A 166 11.18 19.47 7.24
CA LEU A 166 11.26 20.92 7.18
C LEU A 166 9.91 21.63 7.02
N CYS A 167 8.97 21.05 6.27
CA CYS A 167 7.70 21.70 5.96
C CYS A 167 6.54 21.17 6.82
N PRO A 168 6.00 19.96 6.62
CA PRO A 168 4.81 19.53 7.36
C PRO A 168 5.07 19.25 8.85
N PHE A 169 6.20 18.64 9.22
CA PHE A 169 6.49 18.41 10.65
C PHE A 169 6.70 19.72 11.40
N PHE A 170 7.64 20.57 10.96
CA PHE A 170 7.83 21.88 11.60
C PHE A 170 6.59 22.77 11.50
N GLY A 171 5.81 22.69 10.42
CA GLY A 171 4.55 23.44 10.28
C GLY A 171 3.53 23.08 11.36
N ILE A 172 3.32 21.78 11.62
CA ILE A 172 2.44 21.31 12.71
C ILE A 172 3.04 21.61 14.08
N PHE A 173 4.35 21.43 14.25
CA PHE A 173 5.04 21.75 15.50
C PHE A 173 4.90 23.23 15.87
N LEU A 174 5.13 24.14 14.92
CA LEU A 174 4.95 25.57 15.12
C LEU A 174 3.49 25.90 15.41
N TRP A 175 2.56 25.24 14.71
CA TRP A 175 1.14 25.38 14.98
C TRP A 175 0.76 24.97 16.40
N GLN A 176 1.22 23.83 16.90
CA GLN A 176 0.84 23.39 18.24
C GLN A 176 1.51 24.17 19.37
N ASN A 177 2.72 24.71 19.14
CA ASN A 177 3.47 25.43 20.19
C ASN A 177 3.26 26.95 20.19
N LEU A 178 3.04 27.57 19.03
CA LEU A 178 2.94 29.04 18.92
C LEU A 178 1.53 29.52 18.61
N ALA A 179 0.60 28.64 18.26
CA ALA A 179 -0.72 29.13 17.89
C ALA A 179 -1.46 29.66 19.14
N PRO A 180 -1.98 30.89 19.09
CA PRO A 180 -2.71 31.48 20.21
C PRO A 180 -3.98 30.67 20.51
N PRO A 181 -4.61 30.82 21.69
CA PRO A 181 -5.88 30.14 22.02
C PRO A 181 -6.99 30.39 20.97
N GLU A 182 -6.91 31.53 20.28
CA GLU A 182 -7.78 31.94 19.16
C GLU A 182 -7.51 31.20 17.84
N ALA A 183 -6.47 30.37 17.74
CA ALA A 183 -6.20 29.52 16.57
C ALA A 183 -7.22 28.39 16.38
N THR A 184 -8.21 28.28 17.27
CA THR A 184 -9.47 27.56 17.02
C THR A 184 -10.33 28.20 15.94
N THR A 185 -10.08 29.47 15.62
CA THR A 185 -10.83 30.18 14.59
C THR A 185 -10.63 29.47 13.25
N VAL A 186 -11.69 29.42 12.43
CA VAL A 186 -11.70 28.69 11.15
C VAL A 186 -10.56 29.16 10.23
N TRP A 187 -10.25 30.46 10.24
CA TRP A 187 -9.28 31.09 9.34
C TRP A 187 -7.84 30.57 9.47
N PRO A 188 -7.20 30.57 10.66
CA PRO A 188 -5.89 29.95 10.87
C PRO A 188 -5.82 28.49 10.38
N ARG A 189 -6.85 27.67 10.62
CA ARG A 189 -6.90 26.26 10.15
C ARG A 189 -7.00 26.16 8.63
N VAL A 190 -7.79 27.03 8.00
CA VAL A 190 -7.91 27.12 6.54
C VAL A 190 -6.56 27.51 5.93
N LEU A 191 -5.86 28.49 6.49
CA LEU A 191 -4.54 28.92 6.00
C LEU A 191 -3.51 27.79 6.09
N LEU A 192 -3.45 27.07 7.22
CA LEU A 192 -2.57 25.92 7.39
C LEU A 192 -2.90 24.81 6.37
N THR A 193 -4.18 24.53 6.17
CA THR A 193 -4.64 23.52 5.20
C THR A 193 -4.31 23.92 3.77
N MET A 194 -4.47 25.20 3.41
CA MET A 194 -4.07 25.73 2.10
C MET A 194 -2.56 25.63 1.89
N GLY A 195 -1.75 25.96 2.90
CA GLY A 195 -0.30 25.79 2.87
C GLY A 195 0.10 24.33 2.65
N TYR A 196 -0.57 23.40 3.34
CA TYR A 196 -0.39 21.96 3.14
C TYR A 196 -0.74 21.51 1.72
N ILE A 197 -1.87 21.95 1.15
CA ILE A 197 -2.27 21.61 -0.23
C ILE A 197 -1.23 22.12 -1.23
N VAL A 198 -0.76 23.37 -1.08
CA VAL A 198 0.28 23.95 -1.92
C VAL A 198 1.58 23.15 -1.81
N TYR A 199 1.99 22.78 -0.59
CA TYR A 199 3.15 21.91 -0.38
C TYR A 199 2.98 20.56 -1.09
N GLN A 200 1.81 19.93 -1.00
CA GLN A 200 1.57 18.63 -1.62
C GLN A 200 1.64 18.71 -3.15
N LEU A 201 1.05 19.75 -3.74
CA LEU A 201 1.17 20.01 -5.18
C LEU A 201 2.63 20.25 -5.60
N ALA A 202 3.37 21.06 -4.84
CA ALA A 202 4.79 21.32 -5.08
C ALA A 202 5.64 20.04 -4.94
N PHE A 203 5.31 19.17 -3.99
CA PHE A 203 5.99 17.90 -3.73
C PHE A 203 5.86 16.93 -4.91
N PHE A 204 4.64 16.78 -5.44
CA PHE A 204 4.42 15.99 -6.66
C PHE A 204 5.09 16.63 -7.88
N TYR A 205 4.97 17.96 -8.05
CA TYR A 205 5.59 18.68 -9.15
C TYR A 205 7.11 18.51 -9.16
N TYR A 206 7.77 18.69 -8.01
CA TYR A 206 9.21 18.52 -7.85
C TYR A 206 9.65 17.11 -8.27
N SER A 207 8.98 16.08 -7.76
CA SER A 207 9.33 14.68 -8.02
C SER A 207 9.25 14.35 -9.51
N VAL A 208 8.16 14.77 -10.17
CA VAL A 208 7.99 14.58 -11.62
C VAL A 208 9.02 15.39 -12.40
N ARG A 209 9.21 16.67 -12.06
CA ARG A 209 10.17 17.55 -12.73
C ARG A 209 11.60 17.01 -12.65
N ALA A 210 11.99 16.45 -11.50
CA ALA A 210 13.32 15.87 -11.27
C ALA A 210 13.55 14.62 -12.13
N ILE A 211 12.56 13.74 -12.25
CA ILE A 211 12.61 12.54 -13.10
C ILE A 211 12.89 12.92 -14.57
N PHE A 212 12.13 13.88 -15.11
CA PHE A 212 12.30 14.32 -16.49
C PHE A 212 13.57 15.14 -16.70
N TRP A 213 14.02 15.91 -15.71
CA TRP A 213 15.23 16.73 -15.82
C TRP A 213 16.49 15.88 -15.87
N LEU A 214 16.61 14.89 -14.98
CA LEU A 214 17.77 14.00 -14.90
C LEU A 214 17.70 12.84 -15.89
N ASN A 215 16.61 12.73 -16.64
CA ASN A 215 16.32 11.62 -17.52
C ASN A 215 16.53 10.27 -16.80
N LEU A 216 15.89 10.08 -15.65
CA LEU A 216 15.98 8.85 -14.87
C LEU A 216 15.44 7.61 -15.61
N GLN A 217 16.14 6.49 -15.49
CA GLN A 217 15.67 5.22 -16.06
C GLN A 217 14.37 4.69 -15.46
N GLY A 218 13.76 3.68 -16.10
CA GLY A 218 12.44 3.18 -15.75
C GLY A 218 12.29 2.77 -14.28
N ALA A 219 13.16 1.88 -13.78
CA ALA A 219 13.10 1.46 -12.38
C ALA A 219 13.39 2.59 -11.38
N CYS A 220 14.42 3.41 -11.63
CA CYS A 220 14.73 4.60 -10.82
C CYS A 220 13.55 5.59 -10.74
N SER A 221 12.87 5.82 -11.86
CA SER A 221 11.67 6.67 -11.91
C SER A 221 10.50 6.04 -11.16
N PHE A 222 10.35 4.72 -11.24
CA PHE A 222 9.33 3.97 -10.50
C PHE A 222 9.54 4.06 -8.99
N ILE A 223 10.80 3.95 -8.52
CA ILE A 223 11.14 4.14 -7.11
C ILE A 223 10.72 5.53 -6.63
N ILE A 224 11.08 6.59 -7.37
CA ILE A 224 10.71 7.96 -6.97
C ILE A 224 9.20 8.16 -6.97
N THR A 225 8.48 7.67 -7.98
CA THR A 225 7.02 7.85 -8.05
C THR A 225 6.27 7.07 -6.96
N CYS A 226 6.68 5.84 -6.65
CA CYS A 226 6.13 5.07 -5.54
C CYS A 226 6.46 5.70 -4.19
N GLU A 227 7.72 6.11 -3.96
CA GLU A 227 8.13 6.78 -2.71
C GLU A 227 7.44 8.13 -2.54
N ASN A 228 7.24 8.88 -3.62
CA ASN A 228 6.47 10.12 -3.63
C ASN A 228 5.04 9.88 -3.14
N THR A 229 4.32 8.91 -3.73
CA THR A 229 2.96 8.57 -3.28
C THR A 229 2.95 8.05 -1.84
N ARG A 230 3.90 7.18 -1.46
CA ARG A 230 4.04 6.64 -0.10
C ARG A 230 4.21 7.75 0.94
N ILE A 231 5.15 8.66 0.70
CA ILE A 231 5.43 9.79 1.58
C ILE A 231 4.22 10.73 1.63
N ALA A 232 3.58 11.03 0.50
CA ALA A 232 2.41 11.87 0.46
C ALA A 232 1.24 11.32 1.29
N MET A 233 0.97 10.02 1.20
CA MET A 233 -0.04 9.35 2.02
C MET A 233 0.27 9.46 3.51
N LYS A 234 1.54 9.27 3.90
CA LYS A 234 1.99 9.39 5.30
C LYS A 234 1.92 10.81 5.84
N ILE A 235 2.30 11.80 5.04
CA ILE A 235 2.18 13.20 5.45
C ILE A 235 0.71 13.56 5.64
N HIS A 236 -0.18 13.11 4.74
CA HIS A 236 -1.61 13.34 4.86
C HIS A 236 -2.19 12.75 6.16
N SER A 237 -1.83 11.51 6.48
CA SER A 237 -2.29 10.87 7.72
C SER A 237 -1.76 11.59 8.96
N PHE A 238 -0.48 11.99 8.95
CA PHE A 238 0.12 12.74 10.05
C PHE A 238 -0.57 14.10 10.24
N PHE A 239 -0.76 14.84 9.15
CA PHE A 239 -1.41 16.15 9.17
C PHE A 239 -2.85 16.07 9.67
N ARG A 240 -3.64 15.12 9.17
CA ARG A 240 -5.05 14.94 9.56
C ARG A 240 -5.21 14.51 11.01
N GLU A 241 -4.45 13.50 11.45
CA GLU A 241 -4.54 13.01 12.84
C GLU A 241 -4.02 14.07 13.83
N SER A 242 -2.95 14.79 13.49
CA SER A 242 -2.44 15.89 14.33
C SER A 242 -3.46 17.03 14.51
N LEU A 243 -4.19 17.37 13.43
CA LEU A 243 -5.26 18.37 13.50
C LEU A 243 -6.48 17.88 14.31
N ALA A 244 -6.82 16.59 14.19
CA ALA A 244 -7.91 15.99 14.95
C ALA A 244 -7.59 15.98 16.46
N ASN A 245 -6.39 15.52 16.84
CA ASN A 245 -5.93 15.45 18.23
C ASN A 245 -5.86 16.83 18.88
N TYR A 246 -5.35 17.84 18.16
CA TYR A 246 -5.34 19.22 18.68
C TYR A 246 -6.77 19.73 18.96
N GLY A 247 -7.74 19.38 18.10
CA GLY A 247 -9.13 19.74 18.29
C GLY A 247 -9.80 19.08 19.51
N THR A 248 -9.42 17.84 19.85
CA THR A 248 -9.96 17.12 21.02
C THR A 248 -9.34 17.61 22.33
N VAL A 249 -8.01 17.79 22.35
CA VAL A 249 -7.26 18.26 23.54
C VAL A 249 -7.78 19.63 23.99
N GLN A 250 -7.95 20.55 23.05
CA GLN A 250 -8.46 21.88 23.39
C GLN A 250 -9.92 21.89 23.85
N ARG A 251 -10.71 20.89 23.45
CA ARG A 251 -12.08 20.69 23.96
C ARG A 251 -12.05 20.12 25.38
N SER A 252 -11.11 19.21 25.67
CA SER A 252 -10.89 18.59 26.98
C SER A 252 -10.36 19.60 28.01
N GLU A 253 -9.41 20.46 27.62
CA GLU A 253 -8.93 21.58 28.44
C GLU A 253 -10.05 22.57 28.80
N LYS A 254 -10.96 22.85 27.86
CA LYS A 254 -12.15 23.68 28.12
C LYS A 254 -13.16 23.01 29.06
N SER A 255 -13.19 21.68 29.12
CA SER A 255 -14.02 20.91 30.07
C SER A 255 -13.33 20.62 31.40
N GLY A 256 -12.08 21.06 31.61
CA GLY A 256 -11.35 20.89 32.87
C GLY A 256 -10.76 19.50 33.08
N GLU A 257 -10.72 18.67 32.05
CA GLU A 257 -10.01 17.39 32.07
C GLU A 257 -8.56 17.64 31.62
N ASN A 258 -7.59 17.48 32.53
CA ASN A 258 -6.18 17.64 32.21
C ASN A 258 -5.64 16.37 31.52
N GLU A 259 -5.99 16.16 30.26
CA GLU A 259 -5.19 15.28 29.38
C GLU A 259 -4.10 16.12 28.71
N SER A 260 -2.89 16.09 29.27
CA SER A 260 -1.72 16.70 28.64
C SER A 260 -1.31 15.89 27.41
N SER A 261 -1.78 16.28 26.23
CA SER A 261 -1.19 15.77 24.99
C SER A 261 0.14 16.47 24.78
N GLU A 262 1.23 15.75 24.99
CA GLU A 262 2.54 16.20 24.54
C GLU A 262 2.51 16.40 23.01
N GLY A 263 3.22 17.44 22.53
CA GLY A 263 3.32 17.70 21.09
C GLY A 263 4.03 16.56 20.33
N PRO A 264 3.89 16.50 19.00
CA PRO A 264 4.46 15.44 18.18
C PRO A 264 5.97 15.46 18.29
N CYS A 265 6.54 14.33 18.68
CA CYS A 265 7.98 14.15 18.78
C CYS A 265 8.58 13.82 17.41
N LEU A 266 9.76 14.38 17.12
CA LEU A 266 10.49 14.10 15.88
C LEU A 266 10.83 12.60 15.75
N ASP A 267 11.20 11.96 16.84
CA ASP A 267 11.55 10.53 16.88
C ASP A 267 10.36 9.65 16.47
N GLN A 268 9.16 9.97 16.97
CA GLN A 268 7.92 9.28 16.61
C GLN A 268 7.57 9.51 15.14
N PHE A 269 7.72 10.73 14.64
CA PHE A 269 7.47 11.07 13.23
C PHE A 269 8.42 10.30 12.29
N ILE A 270 9.73 10.30 12.60
CA ILE A 270 10.72 9.55 11.81
C ILE A 270 10.43 8.05 11.87
N TYR A 271 10.11 7.52 13.05
CA TYR A 271 9.72 6.12 13.21
C TYR A 271 8.51 5.77 12.33
N PHE A 272 7.45 6.58 12.38
CA PHE A 272 6.28 6.42 11.53
C PHE A 272 6.62 6.47 10.05
N MET A 273 7.51 7.37 9.61
CA MET A 273 7.89 7.48 8.21
C MET A 273 8.52 6.21 7.63
N PHE A 274 9.19 5.40 8.45
CA PHE A 274 9.74 4.11 8.01
C PHE A 274 8.84 2.90 8.33
N CYS A 275 7.86 3.03 9.24
CA CYS A 275 6.96 1.93 9.57
C CYS A 275 6.13 1.44 8.35
N PRO A 276 5.85 0.14 8.21
CA PRO A 276 5.06 -0.40 7.10
C PRO A 276 3.55 -0.21 7.30
N THR A 277 3.12 1.00 7.69
CA THR A 277 1.72 1.43 7.82
C THR A 277 1.59 2.86 7.30
N PHE A 278 0.40 3.22 6.81
CA PHE A 278 0.06 4.58 6.38
C PHE A 278 -0.87 5.30 7.34
N ILE A 279 -1.37 4.65 8.38
CA ILE A 279 -2.18 5.32 9.40
C ILE A 279 -1.26 5.77 10.53
N TYR A 280 -1.30 7.07 10.84
CA TYR A 280 -0.55 7.66 11.93
C TYR A 280 -1.26 7.42 13.27
N ARG A 281 -0.51 6.95 14.26
CA ARG A 281 -0.86 6.84 15.68
C ARG A 281 0.37 7.20 16.51
N ASP A 282 0.13 7.70 17.72
CA ASP A 282 1.21 8.11 18.63
C ASP A 282 1.99 6.90 19.17
N GLU A 283 1.30 5.77 19.37
CA GLU A 283 1.89 4.52 19.80
C GLU A 283 1.52 3.35 18.89
N TYR A 284 2.49 2.46 18.66
CA TYR A 284 2.31 1.23 17.90
C TYR A 284 2.73 0.03 18.74
N PRO A 285 2.08 -1.14 18.59
CA PRO A 285 2.53 -2.36 19.23
C PRO A 285 3.95 -2.70 18.74
N GLN A 286 4.86 -2.96 19.68
CA GLN A 286 6.24 -3.31 19.38
C GLN A 286 6.51 -4.79 19.64
N SER A 287 7.31 -5.41 18.77
CA SER A 287 7.79 -6.77 19.00
C SER A 287 8.92 -6.77 20.06
N PRO A 288 8.96 -7.75 20.97
CA PRO A 288 9.88 -7.74 22.12
C PRO A 288 11.36 -7.79 21.72
N THR A 289 11.70 -8.53 20.66
CA THR A 289 13.09 -8.73 20.21
C THR A 289 13.21 -8.55 18.70
N ARG A 290 14.40 -8.13 18.23
CA ARG A 290 14.74 -8.07 16.79
C ARG A 290 15.50 -9.32 16.36
N SER A 291 14.98 -10.03 15.37
CA SER A 291 15.62 -11.21 14.79
C SER A 291 16.33 -10.90 13.47
N TRP A 292 17.65 -10.72 13.52
CA TRP A 292 18.48 -10.49 12.34
C TRP A 292 18.42 -11.62 11.30
N ARG A 293 18.21 -12.86 11.75
CA ARG A 293 18.02 -14.01 10.85
C ARG A 293 16.74 -13.88 10.03
N LYS A 294 15.63 -13.41 10.63
CA LYS A 294 14.39 -13.16 9.90
C LYS A 294 14.58 -12.05 8.87
N ILE A 295 15.20 -10.93 9.28
CA ILE A 295 15.54 -9.81 8.39
C ILE A 295 16.35 -10.30 7.17
N GLY A 296 17.40 -11.08 7.39
CA GLY A 296 18.24 -11.64 6.32
C GLY A 296 17.46 -12.54 5.36
N ARG A 297 16.56 -13.40 5.86
CA ARG A 297 15.71 -14.26 5.01
C ARG A 297 14.78 -13.44 4.12
N HIS A 298 14.13 -12.42 4.67
CA HIS A 298 13.24 -11.55 3.89
C HIS A 298 14.01 -10.70 2.88
N LEU A 299 15.21 -10.23 3.23
CA LEU A 299 16.08 -9.51 2.28
C LEU A 299 16.46 -10.40 1.09
N VAL A 300 16.89 -11.64 1.34
CA VAL A 300 17.19 -12.62 0.27
C VAL A 300 15.94 -12.91 -0.57
N GLY A 301 14.77 -13.09 0.05
CA GLY A 301 13.50 -13.28 -0.66
C GLY A 301 13.16 -12.11 -1.58
N CYS A 302 13.35 -10.87 -1.10
CA CYS A 302 13.14 -9.66 -1.88
C CYS A 302 14.09 -9.58 -3.08
N LEU A 303 15.40 -9.77 -2.87
CA LEU A 303 16.40 -9.72 -3.95
C LEU A 303 16.20 -10.84 -4.97
N ALA A 304 15.87 -12.06 -4.52
CA ALA A 304 15.56 -13.19 -5.40
C ALA A 304 14.32 -12.92 -6.26
N SER A 305 13.26 -12.34 -5.67
CA SER A 305 12.05 -11.98 -6.42
C SER A 305 12.32 -10.92 -7.49
N MET A 306 13.10 -9.88 -7.17
CA MET A 306 13.53 -8.85 -8.13
C MET A 306 14.35 -9.45 -9.28
N TYR A 307 15.28 -10.36 -8.97
CA TYR A 307 16.07 -11.05 -9.98
C TYR A 307 15.19 -11.95 -10.86
N PHE A 308 14.24 -12.68 -10.28
CA PHE A 308 13.33 -13.53 -11.06
C PHE A 308 12.48 -12.70 -12.03
N VAL A 309 11.93 -11.57 -11.58
CA VAL A 309 11.21 -10.65 -12.49
C VAL A 309 12.12 -10.18 -13.62
N SER A 310 13.37 -9.79 -13.32
CA SER A 310 14.32 -9.40 -14.36
C SER A 310 14.58 -10.53 -15.38
N LEU A 311 14.67 -11.79 -14.93
CA LEU A 311 14.82 -12.94 -15.82
C LEU A 311 13.60 -13.13 -16.72
N CYS A 312 12.38 -12.97 -16.20
CA CYS A 312 11.16 -13.02 -17.00
C CYS A 312 11.17 -11.96 -18.11
N PHE A 313 11.64 -10.75 -17.81
CA PHE A 313 11.79 -9.71 -18.82
C PHE A 313 12.84 -10.06 -19.87
N SER A 314 14.05 -10.47 -19.44
CA SER A 314 15.16 -10.75 -20.36
C SER A 314 14.93 -11.99 -21.24
N GLN A 315 14.28 -13.03 -20.71
CA GLN A 315 14.15 -14.32 -21.38
C GLN A 315 12.83 -14.49 -22.14
N TRP A 316 11.75 -13.86 -21.68
CA TRP A 316 10.42 -14.07 -22.28
C TRP A 316 9.87 -12.82 -22.95
N ILE A 317 9.81 -11.69 -22.23
CA ILE A 317 9.18 -10.47 -22.75
C ILE A 317 10.02 -9.84 -23.86
N ILE A 318 11.29 -9.50 -23.59
CA ILE A 318 12.15 -8.79 -24.55
C ILE A 318 12.30 -9.57 -25.87
N PRO A 319 12.64 -10.89 -25.87
CA PRO A 319 12.77 -11.64 -27.11
C PRO A 319 11.45 -11.71 -27.89
N HIS A 320 10.32 -11.91 -27.21
CA HIS A 320 9.02 -11.99 -27.84
C HIS A 320 8.64 -10.68 -28.56
N PHE A 321 8.70 -9.54 -27.87
CA PHE A 321 8.30 -8.26 -28.46
C PHE A 321 9.34 -7.67 -29.43
N SER A 322 10.63 -7.98 -29.23
CA SER A 322 11.67 -7.52 -30.16
C SER A 322 11.57 -8.18 -31.54
N ALA A 323 11.10 -9.43 -31.60
CA ALA A 323 10.91 -10.20 -32.83
C ALA A 323 9.68 -9.75 -33.66
N LEU A 324 8.73 -9.02 -33.06
CA LEU A 324 7.54 -8.53 -33.77
C LEU A 324 7.91 -7.47 -34.83
N SER A 325 7.35 -7.61 -36.02
CA SER A 325 7.51 -6.72 -37.17
C SER A 325 6.36 -5.70 -37.25
N TYR A 326 6.64 -4.48 -36.79
CA TYR A 326 5.71 -3.35 -36.88
C TYR A 326 5.64 -2.85 -38.34
N PRO A 327 4.45 -2.62 -38.95
CA PRO A 327 3.10 -2.56 -38.37
C PRO A 327 2.18 -3.79 -38.62
N GLU A 328 2.60 -4.80 -39.40
CA GLU A 328 1.75 -5.94 -39.78
C GLU A 328 1.30 -6.79 -38.57
N ASP A 329 2.06 -6.69 -37.48
CA ASP A 329 1.90 -7.46 -36.25
C ASP A 329 1.07 -6.75 -35.15
N ILE A 330 0.60 -5.52 -35.36
CA ILE A 330 -0.29 -4.82 -34.38
C ILE A 330 -1.77 -4.98 -34.74
N ARG A 331 -2.11 -5.84 -35.71
CA ARG A 331 -3.52 -6.15 -36.02
C ARG A 331 -4.17 -6.84 -34.80
N MET A 332 -5.44 -6.54 -34.52
CA MET A 332 -6.19 -7.04 -33.35
C MET A 332 -6.04 -8.55 -33.11
N HIS A 333 -6.01 -9.36 -34.17
CA HIS A 333 -5.84 -10.80 -34.06
C HIS A 333 -4.47 -11.21 -33.49
N LEU A 334 -3.39 -10.47 -33.81
CA LEU A 334 -2.06 -10.77 -33.30
C LEU A 334 -1.86 -10.21 -31.89
N LEU A 335 -2.47 -9.07 -31.56
CA LEU A 335 -2.55 -8.59 -30.17
C LEU A 335 -3.24 -9.61 -29.24
N LEU A 336 -4.33 -10.24 -29.70
CA LEU A 336 -4.97 -11.32 -28.94
C LEU A 336 -4.07 -12.55 -28.80
N ALA A 337 -3.31 -12.89 -29.84
CA ALA A 337 -2.38 -14.01 -29.80
C ALA A 337 -1.18 -13.77 -28.87
N THR A 338 -0.78 -12.53 -28.62
CA THR A 338 0.33 -12.19 -27.69
C THR A 338 -0.11 -12.08 -26.22
N ILE A 339 -1.41 -11.87 -25.94
CA ILE A 339 -1.93 -11.80 -24.56
C ILE A 339 -1.69 -13.12 -23.81
N PHE A 340 -2.08 -14.26 -24.38
CA PHE A 340 -2.01 -15.55 -23.67
C PHE A 340 -0.59 -15.96 -23.29
N PRO A 341 0.42 -15.90 -24.19
CA PRO A 341 1.81 -16.14 -23.82
C PRO A 341 2.34 -15.15 -22.77
N SER A 342 1.83 -13.92 -22.76
CA SER A 342 2.24 -12.87 -21.81
C SER A 342 1.63 -13.02 -20.41
N ILE A 343 0.60 -13.88 -20.23
CA ILE A 343 -0.01 -14.14 -18.91
C ILE A 343 1.01 -14.73 -17.94
N ILE A 344 1.84 -15.68 -18.39
CA ILE A 344 2.83 -16.33 -17.52
C ILE A 344 3.85 -15.31 -16.97
N PRO A 345 4.60 -14.54 -17.79
CA PRO A 345 5.50 -13.51 -17.27
C PRO A 345 4.77 -12.45 -16.44
N GLY A 346 3.57 -12.02 -16.86
CA GLY A 346 2.77 -11.04 -16.12
C GLY A 346 2.36 -11.54 -14.73
N SER A 347 1.92 -12.79 -14.63
CA SER A 347 1.54 -13.43 -13.37
C SER A 347 2.72 -13.58 -12.41
N ILE A 348 3.91 -13.92 -12.92
CA ILE A 348 5.13 -14.00 -12.11
C ILE A 348 5.52 -12.62 -11.58
N ALA A 349 5.46 -11.58 -12.42
CA ALA A 349 5.72 -10.21 -11.98
C ALA A 349 4.75 -9.75 -10.88
N LEU A 350 3.46 -10.06 -11.02
CA LEU A 350 2.44 -9.70 -10.03
C LEU A 350 2.57 -10.51 -8.73
N PHE A 351 2.65 -11.85 -8.80
CA PHE A 351 2.60 -12.70 -7.62
C PHE A 351 3.95 -12.82 -6.90
N LEU A 352 5.04 -13.02 -7.63
CA LEU A 352 6.36 -13.15 -7.02
C LEU A 352 7.02 -11.80 -6.81
N GLY A 353 6.95 -10.90 -7.78
CA GLY A 353 7.53 -9.56 -7.67
C GLY A 353 6.77 -8.68 -6.66
N ILE A 354 5.52 -8.35 -6.98
CA ILE A 354 4.74 -7.37 -6.19
C ILE A 354 4.21 -8.01 -4.90
N PHE A 355 3.48 -9.12 -4.97
CA PHE A 355 2.87 -9.71 -3.77
C PHE A 355 3.91 -10.31 -2.81
N TYR A 356 4.69 -11.31 -3.24
CA TYR A 356 5.67 -11.96 -2.36
C TYR A 356 6.91 -11.09 -2.07
N GLY A 357 7.47 -10.44 -3.10
CA GLY A 357 8.66 -9.61 -2.98
C GLY A 357 8.40 -8.33 -2.19
N LEU A 358 7.46 -7.49 -2.64
CA LEU A 358 7.18 -6.20 -2.02
C LEU A 358 6.24 -6.30 -0.81
N LEU A 359 5.03 -6.84 -0.94
CA LEU A 359 4.06 -6.83 0.16
C LEU A 359 4.45 -7.77 1.31
N HIS A 360 4.97 -8.96 1.02
CA HIS A 360 5.39 -9.89 2.06
C HIS A 360 6.83 -9.64 2.51
N SER A 361 7.82 -9.85 1.65
CA SER A 361 9.22 -9.87 2.06
C SER A 361 9.73 -8.48 2.47
N TRP A 362 9.54 -7.46 1.63
CA TRP A 362 10.01 -6.10 1.93
C TRP A 362 9.34 -5.49 3.15
N LEU A 363 8.00 -5.51 3.24
CA LEU A 363 7.31 -4.96 4.42
C LEU A 363 7.62 -5.73 5.70
N SER A 364 7.73 -7.06 5.65
CA SER A 364 8.10 -7.88 6.84
C SER A 364 9.55 -7.61 7.28
N MET A 365 10.46 -7.39 6.33
CA MET A 365 11.84 -6.99 6.63
C MET A 365 11.86 -5.66 7.39
N PHE A 366 11.15 -4.64 6.90
CA PHE A 366 11.07 -3.34 7.58
C PHE A 366 10.35 -3.44 8.93
N ALA A 367 9.28 -4.25 9.04
CA ALA A 367 8.57 -4.46 10.28
C ALA A 367 9.47 -5.07 11.37
N GLU A 368 10.21 -6.12 11.03
CA GLU A 368 11.14 -6.78 11.94
C GLU A 368 12.33 -5.84 12.28
N ALA A 369 12.86 -5.11 11.29
CA ALA A 369 13.93 -4.14 11.52
C ALA A 369 13.49 -3.02 12.47
N LEU A 370 12.27 -2.51 12.34
CA LEU A 370 11.74 -1.44 13.20
C LEU A 370 11.11 -1.95 14.50
N ARG A 371 10.96 -3.27 14.68
CA ARG A 371 10.20 -3.91 15.77
C ARG A 371 8.72 -3.55 15.76
N PHE A 372 8.14 -3.35 14.59
CA PHE A 372 6.71 -3.14 14.41
C PHE A 372 5.96 -4.47 14.58
N GLY A 373 4.94 -4.48 15.45
CA GLY A 373 4.20 -5.68 15.84
C GLY A 373 3.01 -6.03 14.93
N ASP A 374 2.38 -5.05 14.29
CA ASP A 374 1.25 -5.32 13.38
C ASP A 374 1.74 -5.67 11.98
N ARG A 375 1.96 -6.96 11.71
CA ARG A 375 2.54 -7.42 10.44
C ARG A 375 1.51 -7.99 9.47
N ARG A 376 0.24 -7.63 9.67
CA ARG A 376 -0.86 -8.05 8.80
C ARG A 376 -1.01 -7.08 7.62
N PHE A 377 -0.14 -7.22 6.63
CA PHE A 377 -0.15 -6.35 5.43
C PHE A 377 -1.21 -6.75 4.39
N TYR A 378 -1.64 -8.01 4.40
CA TYR A 378 -2.63 -8.57 3.50
C TYR A 378 -3.42 -9.67 4.23
N ALA A 379 -4.61 -9.97 3.72
CA ALA A 379 -5.44 -11.07 4.18
C ALA A 379 -5.56 -12.14 3.07
N ASN A 380 -6.42 -13.14 3.28
CA ASN A 380 -6.66 -14.21 2.32
C ASN A 380 -7.42 -13.68 1.08
N TRP A 381 -6.70 -13.01 0.18
CA TRP A 381 -7.25 -12.43 -1.04
C TRP A 381 -7.47 -13.48 -2.14
N TRP A 382 -6.73 -14.59 -2.11
CA TRP A 382 -6.82 -15.67 -3.10
C TRP A 382 -8.08 -16.56 -2.97
N SER A 383 -8.81 -16.43 -1.86
CA SER A 383 -10.09 -17.11 -1.60
C SER A 383 -11.24 -16.13 -1.32
N SER A 384 -11.26 -15.01 -2.03
CA SER A 384 -12.28 -13.96 -1.86
C SER A 384 -13.66 -14.40 -2.36
N ARG A 385 -14.74 -13.98 -1.68
CA ARG A 385 -16.13 -14.29 -2.04
C ARG A 385 -16.72 -13.33 -3.06
N ASN A 386 -16.19 -12.11 -3.17
CA ASN A 386 -16.59 -11.11 -4.15
C ASN A 386 -15.40 -10.17 -4.48
N MET A 387 -15.60 -9.24 -5.44
CA MET A 387 -14.53 -8.33 -5.88
C MET A 387 -14.16 -7.29 -4.82
N ALA A 388 -15.13 -6.88 -3.98
CA ALA A 388 -14.91 -5.93 -2.90
C ALA A 388 -13.94 -6.50 -1.85
N GLU A 389 -14.15 -7.76 -1.49
CA GLU A 389 -13.29 -8.49 -0.56
C GLU A 389 -11.88 -8.66 -1.11
N TYR A 390 -11.73 -8.95 -2.41
CA TYR A 390 -10.43 -9.03 -3.07
C TYR A 390 -9.64 -7.71 -2.93
N TYR A 391 -10.24 -6.58 -3.29
CA TYR A 391 -9.58 -5.27 -3.19
C TYR A 391 -9.19 -4.90 -1.77
N ARG A 392 -10.03 -5.24 -0.78
CA ARG A 392 -9.74 -5.02 0.63
C ARG A 392 -8.59 -5.89 1.12
N ASN A 393 -8.60 -7.17 0.76
CA ASN A 393 -7.69 -8.15 1.35
C ASN A 393 -6.31 -8.17 0.66
N TRP A 394 -6.17 -7.64 -0.56
CA TRP A 394 -4.90 -7.64 -1.31
C TRP A 394 -3.80 -6.82 -0.63
N ASN A 395 -4.10 -5.57 -0.27
CA ASN A 395 -3.16 -4.65 0.39
C ASN A 395 -3.88 -3.84 1.46
N LEU A 396 -3.85 -4.36 2.69
CA LEU A 396 -4.51 -3.75 3.84
C LEU A 396 -3.91 -2.38 4.17
N VAL A 397 -2.59 -2.19 3.95
CA VAL A 397 -1.92 -0.92 4.27
C VAL A 397 -2.48 0.25 3.45
N VAL A 398 -2.67 0.05 2.15
CA VAL A 398 -3.28 1.06 1.26
C VAL A 398 -4.79 1.13 1.46
N HIS A 399 -5.46 -0.02 1.59
CA HIS A 399 -6.91 -0.07 1.79
C HIS A 399 -7.33 0.69 3.05
N ASP A 400 -6.66 0.46 4.18
CA ASP A 400 -7.01 1.10 5.45
C ASP A 400 -6.84 2.62 5.38
N TRP A 401 -5.82 3.10 4.67
CA TRP A 401 -5.62 4.53 4.43
C TRP A 401 -6.73 5.13 3.57
N LEU A 402 -7.06 4.48 2.44
CA LEU A 402 -8.15 4.92 1.56
C LEU A 402 -9.49 4.91 2.29
N TYR A 403 -9.74 3.90 3.11
CA TYR A 403 -10.95 3.80 3.91
C TYR A 403 -11.03 4.92 4.97
N ALA A 404 -9.96 5.11 5.75
CA ALA A 404 -9.96 6.02 6.88
C ALA A 404 -9.96 7.51 6.50
N TYR A 405 -9.33 7.87 5.38
CA TYR A 405 -9.07 9.27 5.02
C TYR A 405 -9.80 9.76 3.77
N ILE A 406 -10.16 8.85 2.86
CA ILE A 406 -10.91 9.23 1.66
C ILE A 406 -12.36 8.79 1.82
N TYR A 407 -12.61 7.49 2.02
CA TYR A 407 -13.96 6.95 2.06
C TYR A 407 -14.77 7.53 3.23
N ARG A 408 -14.26 7.41 4.46
CA ARG A 408 -14.94 7.89 5.66
C ARG A 408 -15.20 9.38 5.62
N ASP A 409 -14.19 10.19 5.30
CA ASP A 409 -14.28 11.64 5.37
C ASP A 409 -15.24 12.20 4.32
N ILE A 410 -15.21 11.67 3.10
CA ILE A 410 -16.09 12.10 2.01
C ILE A 410 -17.52 11.61 2.24
N SER A 411 -17.68 10.42 2.81
CA SER A 411 -19.00 9.92 3.19
C SER A 411 -19.62 10.75 4.31
N MET A 412 -18.81 11.22 5.27
CA MET A 412 -19.26 12.14 6.31
C MET A 412 -19.62 13.53 5.74
N LEU A 413 -18.83 14.03 4.79
CA LEU A 413 -19.05 15.34 4.15
C LEU A 413 -20.34 15.39 3.32
N LEU A 414 -20.62 14.35 2.55
CA LEU A 414 -21.75 14.28 1.60
C LEU A 414 -23.04 13.73 2.22
N GLY A 415 -23.00 13.26 3.47
CA GLY A 415 -24.12 12.67 4.19
C GLY A 415 -24.51 11.27 3.70
N MET A 416 -25.40 10.60 4.45
CA MET A 416 -25.65 9.16 4.33
C MET A 416 -26.24 8.71 2.98
N ARG A 417 -26.92 9.60 2.24
CA ARG A 417 -27.70 9.24 1.04
C ARG A 417 -26.84 9.03 -0.22
N TRP A 418 -25.87 9.91 -0.46
CA TRP A 418 -24.96 9.84 -1.61
C TRP A 418 -23.51 9.59 -1.22
N GLY A 419 -23.16 9.80 0.05
CA GLY A 419 -21.81 9.67 0.58
C GLY A 419 -21.15 8.34 0.25
N PRO A 420 -21.74 7.18 0.59
CA PRO A 420 -21.08 5.89 0.39
C PRO A 420 -20.75 5.59 -1.08
N ALA A 421 -21.70 5.84 -2.00
CA ALA A 421 -21.54 5.56 -3.42
C ALA A 421 -20.49 6.47 -4.09
N VAL A 422 -20.56 7.77 -3.80
CA VAL A 422 -19.59 8.75 -4.33
C VAL A 422 -18.20 8.48 -3.78
N SER A 423 -18.10 8.21 -2.47
CA SER A 423 -16.84 7.88 -1.80
C SER A 423 -16.20 6.63 -2.38
N GLN A 424 -16.99 5.59 -2.65
CA GLN A 424 -16.49 4.36 -3.26
C GLN A 424 -15.98 4.61 -4.69
N CYS A 425 -16.75 5.30 -5.53
CA CYS A 425 -16.34 5.65 -6.89
C CYS A 425 -15.03 6.45 -6.90
N LEU A 426 -14.92 7.44 -6.00
CA LEU A 426 -13.74 8.28 -5.88
C LEU A 426 -12.51 7.51 -5.39
N VAL A 427 -12.66 6.58 -4.45
CA VAL A 427 -11.55 5.71 -4.01
C VAL A 427 -11.04 4.86 -5.18
N PHE A 428 -11.93 4.26 -5.97
CA PHE A 428 -11.53 3.48 -7.14
C PHE A 428 -10.86 4.34 -8.21
N PHE A 429 -11.41 5.54 -8.48
CA PHE A 429 -10.83 6.48 -9.43
C PHE A 429 -9.44 6.93 -9.00
N LEU A 430 -9.27 7.35 -7.74
CA LEU A 430 -8.00 7.81 -7.19
C LEU A 430 -6.95 6.69 -7.22
N SER A 431 -7.35 5.47 -6.86
CA SER A 431 -6.49 4.29 -6.95
C SER A 431 -6.04 4.04 -8.39
N ALA A 432 -6.97 4.00 -9.36
CA ALA A 432 -6.66 3.78 -10.77
C ALA A 432 -5.74 4.89 -11.34
N PHE A 433 -6.00 6.14 -10.97
CA PHE A 433 -5.19 7.29 -11.36
C PHE A 433 -3.73 7.15 -10.87
N PHE A 434 -3.50 6.77 -9.61
CA PHE A 434 -2.13 6.62 -9.11
C PHE A 434 -1.38 5.43 -9.73
N HIS A 435 -2.08 4.32 -10.03
CA HIS A 435 -1.47 3.21 -10.76
C HIS A 435 -1.03 3.65 -12.17
N GLU A 436 -1.88 4.39 -12.89
CA GLU A 436 -1.51 4.95 -14.19
C GLU A 436 -0.39 5.98 -14.07
N TYR A 437 -0.42 6.85 -13.07
CA TYR A 437 0.63 7.84 -12.80
C TYR A 437 2.01 7.18 -12.65
N TRP A 438 2.11 6.09 -11.88
CA TRP A 438 3.39 5.39 -11.69
C TRP A 438 3.95 4.88 -13.02
N PHE A 439 3.13 4.19 -13.82
CA PHE A 439 3.60 3.65 -15.10
C PHE A 439 3.83 4.74 -16.15
N ALA A 440 2.93 5.73 -16.24
CA ALA A 440 3.01 6.77 -17.25
C ALA A 440 4.25 7.66 -17.06
N VAL A 441 4.57 8.04 -15.82
CA VAL A 441 5.77 8.84 -15.52
C VAL A 441 7.03 7.98 -15.64
N SER A 442 7.01 6.74 -15.15
CA SER A 442 8.22 5.89 -15.15
C SER A 442 8.62 5.42 -16.55
N LEU A 443 7.65 5.10 -17.41
CA LEU A 443 7.87 4.72 -18.80
C LEU A 443 7.89 5.93 -19.75
N ARG A 444 7.56 7.13 -19.23
CA ARG A 444 7.47 8.40 -19.98
C ARG A 444 6.55 8.33 -21.20
N MET A 445 5.50 7.55 -21.08
CA MET A 445 4.51 7.34 -22.12
C MET A 445 3.15 7.20 -21.48
N PHE A 446 2.12 7.73 -22.13
CA PHE A 446 0.76 7.60 -21.64
C PHE A 446 0.05 6.48 -22.40
N TYR A 447 -0.29 5.40 -21.69
CA TYR A 447 -1.09 4.29 -22.21
C TYR A 447 -2.06 3.84 -21.12
N PRO A 448 -3.32 4.33 -21.12
CA PRO A 448 -4.26 4.18 -20.00
C PRO A 448 -4.84 2.77 -19.82
N ALA A 449 -4.04 1.72 -20.03
CA ALA A 449 -4.45 0.34 -19.87
C ALA A 449 -4.71 -0.01 -18.42
N ILE A 450 -3.83 0.36 -17.48
CA ILE A 450 -4.08 0.00 -16.09
C ILE A 450 -5.26 0.79 -15.52
N PHE A 451 -5.41 2.06 -15.92
CA PHE A 451 -6.61 2.83 -15.59
C PHE A 451 -7.88 2.14 -16.08
N THR A 452 -7.91 1.69 -17.34
CA THR A 452 -9.06 0.96 -17.93
C THR A 452 -9.30 -0.37 -17.22
N LEU A 453 -8.26 -1.16 -16.96
CA LEU A 453 -8.34 -2.46 -16.25
C LEU A 453 -8.88 -2.30 -14.82
N TYR A 454 -8.40 -1.33 -14.07
CA TYR A 454 -8.82 -1.14 -12.68
C TYR A 454 -10.18 -0.46 -12.56
N PHE A 455 -10.42 0.63 -13.30
CA PHE A 455 -11.63 1.44 -13.13
C PHE A 455 -12.82 0.85 -13.90
N ILE A 456 -12.65 0.58 -15.20
CA ILE A 456 -13.75 0.10 -16.06
C ILE A 456 -14.00 -1.38 -15.82
N PHE A 457 -13.00 -2.24 -16.07
CA PHE A 457 -13.18 -3.68 -15.87
C PHE A 457 -13.37 -4.02 -14.39
N GLY A 458 -12.60 -3.42 -13.48
CA GLY A 458 -12.83 -3.60 -12.04
C GLY A 458 -14.22 -3.17 -11.57
N GLY A 459 -14.77 -2.07 -12.10
CA GLY A 459 -16.14 -1.63 -11.82
C GLY A 459 -17.22 -2.58 -12.38
N ILE A 460 -17.04 -3.08 -13.59
CA ILE A 460 -17.93 -4.09 -14.21
C ILE A 460 -17.90 -5.39 -13.37
N PHE A 461 -16.71 -5.89 -13.03
CA PHE A 461 -16.56 -7.10 -12.22
C PHE A 461 -17.07 -6.91 -10.79
N PHE A 462 -17.00 -5.70 -10.24
CA PHE A 462 -17.64 -5.39 -8.97
C PHE A 462 -19.15 -5.63 -9.03
N LEU A 463 -19.83 -5.14 -10.08
CA LEU A 463 -21.27 -5.36 -10.28
C LEU A 463 -21.58 -6.85 -10.53
N ILE A 464 -20.82 -7.51 -11.40
CA ILE A 464 -20.99 -8.94 -11.70
C ILE A 464 -20.80 -9.80 -10.45
N SER A 465 -19.83 -9.46 -9.59
CA SER A 465 -19.55 -10.22 -8.37
C SER A 465 -20.74 -10.26 -7.40
N ARG A 466 -21.60 -9.22 -7.40
CA ARG A 466 -22.81 -9.18 -6.59
C ARG A 466 -23.89 -10.13 -7.10
N MET A 467 -23.85 -10.52 -8.37
CA MET A 467 -24.82 -11.42 -8.98
C MET A 467 -24.45 -12.92 -8.77
N ILE A 468 -23.19 -13.21 -8.48
CA ILE A 468 -22.70 -14.60 -8.37
C ILE A 468 -22.76 -15.06 -6.92
N LYS A 469 -23.72 -15.94 -6.60
CA LYS A 469 -23.88 -16.49 -5.25
C LYS A 469 -22.93 -17.65 -4.91
N ARG A 470 -22.41 -18.36 -5.92
CA ARG A 470 -21.56 -19.56 -5.71
C ARG A 470 -20.09 -19.15 -5.55
N LYS A 471 -19.54 -19.36 -4.34
CA LYS A 471 -18.16 -18.99 -3.99
C LYS A 471 -17.10 -19.55 -4.95
N TYR A 472 -17.19 -20.84 -5.31
CA TYR A 472 -16.19 -21.46 -6.19
C TYR A 472 -16.19 -20.87 -7.61
N VAL A 473 -17.38 -20.59 -8.17
CA VAL A 473 -17.53 -20.00 -9.51
C VAL A 473 -16.92 -18.61 -9.53
N TRP A 474 -17.25 -17.79 -8.53
CA TRP A 474 -16.68 -16.45 -8.41
C TRP A 474 -15.16 -16.52 -8.29
N ASN A 475 -14.62 -17.40 -7.45
CA ASN A 475 -13.17 -17.50 -7.25
C ASN A 475 -12.46 -17.83 -8.57
N THR A 476 -12.98 -18.78 -9.36
CA THR A 476 -12.42 -19.10 -10.69
C THR A 476 -12.47 -17.91 -11.64
N LEU A 477 -13.60 -17.19 -11.69
CA LEU A 477 -13.75 -16.01 -12.54
C LEU A 477 -12.84 -14.86 -12.12
N MET A 478 -12.63 -14.67 -10.81
CA MET A 478 -11.67 -13.71 -10.26
C MET A 478 -10.25 -14.05 -10.74
N TRP A 479 -9.84 -15.31 -10.67
CA TRP A 479 -8.53 -15.76 -11.16
C TRP A 479 -8.37 -15.55 -12.67
N TRP A 480 -9.40 -15.85 -13.47
CA TRP A 480 -9.39 -15.55 -14.91
C TRP A 480 -9.23 -14.07 -15.18
N ASN A 481 -10.00 -13.21 -14.50
CA ASN A 481 -9.90 -11.77 -14.63
C ASN A 481 -8.49 -11.27 -14.28
N LEU A 482 -7.91 -11.75 -13.18
CA LEU A 482 -6.57 -11.35 -12.76
C LEU A 482 -5.49 -11.77 -13.75
N LEU A 483 -5.53 -13.02 -14.21
CA LEU A 483 -4.54 -13.56 -15.16
C LEU A 483 -4.62 -12.87 -16.51
N ILE A 484 -5.82 -12.73 -17.09
CA ILE A 484 -6.02 -12.02 -18.36
C ILE A 484 -5.61 -10.56 -18.23
N GLY A 485 -5.95 -9.91 -17.11
CA GLY A 485 -5.53 -8.54 -16.81
C GLY A 485 -4.01 -8.37 -16.83
N THR A 486 -3.25 -9.30 -16.24
CA THR A 486 -1.78 -9.26 -16.31
C THR A 486 -1.23 -9.42 -17.73
N GLY A 487 -1.87 -10.26 -18.56
CA GLY A 487 -1.48 -10.41 -19.97
C GLY A 487 -1.74 -9.13 -20.78
N ILE A 488 -2.92 -8.52 -20.62
CA ILE A 488 -3.27 -7.24 -21.28
C ILE A 488 -2.30 -6.13 -20.84
N PHE A 489 -1.97 -6.08 -19.55
CA PHE A 489 -1.01 -5.12 -19.02
C PHE A 489 0.36 -5.24 -19.71
N VAL A 490 0.94 -6.45 -19.76
CA VAL A 490 2.25 -6.68 -20.37
C VAL A 490 2.22 -6.33 -21.86
N VAL A 491 1.22 -6.83 -22.60
CA VAL A 491 1.09 -6.56 -24.04
C VAL A 491 0.90 -5.07 -24.32
N GLY A 492 0.03 -4.40 -23.57
CA GLY A 492 -0.28 -2.99 -23.75
C GLY A 492 0.95 -2.10 -23.61
N TYR A 493 1.62 -2.18 -22.45
CA TYR A 493 2.79 -1.34 -22.18
C TYR A 493 4.00 -1.75 -23.05
N ALA A 494 4.26 -3.04 -23.25
CA ALA A 494 5.36 -3.47 -24.12
C ALA A 494 5.15 -3.04 -25.57
N SER A 495 3.94 -3.23 -26.11
CA SER A 495 3.64 -2.86 -27.50
C SER A 495 3.80 -1.36 -27.73
N GLU A 496 3.34 -0.53 -26.79
CA GLU A 496 3.50 0.93 -26.86
C GLU A 496 4.97 1.34 -26.74
N TRP A 497 5.73 0.72 -25.83
CA TRP A 497 7.16 0.98 -25.65
C TRP A 497 7.96 0.73 -26.93
N TYR A 498 7.75 -0.41 -27.58
CA TYR A 498 8.41 -0.73 -28.85
C TYR A 498 7.87 0.08 -30.03
N ALA A 499 6.57 0.41 -30.05
CA ALA A 499 5.99 1.27 -31.08
C ALA A 499 6.60 2.69 -31.03
N ARG A 500 6.84 3.25 -29.84
CA ARG A 500 7.47 4.57 -29.71
C ARG A 500 8.92 4.62 -30.18
N GLN A 501 9.61 3.48 -30.19
CA GLN A 501 10.98 3.37 -30.69
C GLN A 501 11.05 3.14 -32.21
N ARG A 502 10.08 2.42 -32.78
CA ARG A 502 10.13 1.92 -34.17
C ARG A 502 9.22 2.67 -35.14
N CYS A 503 8.17 3.34 -34.65
CA CYS A 503 7.18 4.04 -35.48
C CYS A 503 7.42 5.55 -35.47
N ALA A 504 7.14 6.20 -36.61
CA ALA A 504 7.27 7.64 -36.76
C ALA A 504 6.34 8.39 -35.80
N GLN A 505 6.71 9.63 -35.46
CA GLN A 505 5.81 10.54 -34.75
C GLN A 505 4.57 10.80 -35.62
N VAL A 506 3.37 10.58 -35.06
CA VAL A 506 2.10 10.67 -35.79
C VAL A 506 1.57 12.09 -35.77
N TYR A 507 1.78 12.82 -34.67
CA TYR A 507 1.28 14.18 -34.48
C TYR A 507 2.44 15.18 -34.32
N GLN A 508 2.40 16.32 -35.02
CA GLN A 508 3.42 17.36 -34.90
C GLN A 508 3.49 17.99 -33.49
N ASN A 509 2.37 18.02 -32.77
CA ASN A 509 2.33 18.49 -31.38
C ASN A 509 2.87 17.42 -30.43
N VAL A 510 4.05 17.68 -29.84
CA VAL A 510 4.74 16.78 -28.90
C VAL A 510 3.82 16.32 -27.75
N LEU A 511 2.97 17.21 -27.25
CA LEU A 511 2.08 16.91 -26.13
C LEU A 511 0.95 15.95 -26.54
N VAL A 512 0.40 16.12 -27.75
CA VAL A 512 -0.64 15.22 -28.30
C VAL A 512 -0.04 13.86 -28.65
N ASP A 513 1.16 13.83 -29.21
CA ASP A 513 1.86 12.59 -29.53
C ASP A 513 2.30 11.78 -28.29
N THR A 514 2.48 12.47 -27.15
CA THR A 514 2.75 11.82 -25.87
C THR A 514 1.48 11.25 -25.24
N LEU A 515 0.33 11.93 -25.41
CA LEU A 515 -0.95 11.53 -24.83
C LEU A 515 -1.73 10.50 -25.67
N VAL A 516 -1.52 10.46 -26.99
CA VAL A 516 -2.18 9.48 -27.85
C VAL A 516 -1.26 8.26 -28.01
N PRO A 517 -1.75 7.03 -27.73
CA PRO A 517 -0.94 5.85 -27.93
C PRO A 517 -0.53 5.65 -29.38
N ARG A 518 0.77 5.42 -29.61
CA ARG A 518 1.35 5.25 -30.95
C ARG A 518 1.07 3.86 -31.52
N SER A 519 0.81 2.86 -30.68
CA SER A 519 0.53 1.48 -31.08
C SER A 519 -0.63 1.36 -32.09
N TRP A 520 -1.66 2.20 -32.00
CA TRP A 520 -2.85 2.11 -32.85
C TRP A 520 -2.70 2.77 -34.23
N ALA A 521 -1.74 3.68 -34.38
CA ALA A 521 -1.55 4.50 -35.59
C ALA A 521 -0.14 4.35 -36.19
N CYS A 522 0.55 3.23 -35.90
CA CYS A 522 1.92 3.02 -36.34
C CYS A 522 2.02 2.94 -37.88
N HIS A 523 2.71 3.93 -38.46
CA HIS A 523 3.28 3.84 -39.80
C HIS A 523 4.79 3.66 -39.68
N ARG A 524 5.36 2.71 -40.46
CA ARG A 524 6.80 2.42 -40.45
C ARG A 524 7.57 3.66 -40.91
N ILE A 525 8.64 4.01 -40.19
CA ILE A 525 9.61 5.00 -40.68
C ILE A 525 10.29 4.37 -41.90
N SER A 526 10.13 4.96 -43.08
CA SER A 526 10.78 4.52 -44.32
C SER A 526 12.28 4.75 -44.29
#